data_AF-A0A1S7NYK8-F1
#
_entry.id   AF-A0A1S7NYK8-F1
#
_cell.length_a   1.000
_cell.length_b   1.000
_cell.length_c   1.000
_cell.angle_alpha   90.00
_cell.angle_beta   90.00
_cell.angle_gamma   90.00
#
_symmetry.space_group_name_H-M   'P 1'
#
loop_
_entity.id
_entity.type
_entity.pdbx_description
1 polymer ?
#
loop_
_entity_poly.entity_id
_entity_poly.type
_entity_poly.pdbx_seq_one_letter_code
_entity_poly.pdbx_strand_id
1 'polypeptide(L)'
;MNHQRTAIFFTILIALGFTQFRTLFYSLYFLEKGEINYFIISTSITAAPFIPFFTVLFLIFFPWRMHRYLAVALAMLAGSAGMLLSLFAASLSGGGTYMVLFHGFTLSLAVPASILFTARRSTQPSSKGGWLFLIIAAAAGLWSLVAGVAAAAQAQYLAGQQAFCIAAHTENDDAPLRSFAELRGLAFYTDLSGYKDYHNWYFHGLLIVTQRGGVKVYNWSPRRLRFDLVANPERLLESPKSACVPQSNFWRSLSIL
;
A
#
# COMPACT_ATOMS: atom_id res chain seq x y z
N MET A 1 -8.58 -28.14 -6.22
CA MET A 1 -8.49 -26.73 -6.68
C MET A 1 -7.33 -26.61 -7.67
N ASN A 2 -7.57 -26.09 -8.88
CA ASN A 2 -6.52 -25.96 -9.91
C ASN A 2 -5.46 -24.93 -9.46
N HIS A 3 -4.19 -25.34 -9.31
CA HIS A 3 -3.07 -24.48 -8.88
C HIS A 3 -2.96 -23.18 -9.68
N GLN A 4 -3.33 -23.17 -10.96
CA GLN A 4 -3.34 -21.96 -11.78
C GLN A 4 -4.38 -20.93 -11.30
N ARG A 5 -5.59 -21.38 -10.98
CA ARG A 5 -6.67 -20.50 -10.47
C ARG A 5 -6.29 -19.90 -9.13
N THR A 6 -5.66 -20.69 -8.25
CA THR A 6 -5.16 -20.21 -6.96
C THR A 6 -4.05 -19.18 -7.12
N ALA A 7 -3.11 -19.39 -8.06
CA ALA A 7 -2.05 -18.44 -8.33
C ALA A 7 -2.60 -17.10 -8.85
N ILE A 8 -3.53 -17.15 -9.82
CA ILE A 8 -4.19 -15.96 -10.36
C ILE A 8 -4.88 -15.18 -9.23
N PHE A 9 -5.69 -15.86 -8.41
CA PHE A 9 -6.38 -15.23 -7.28
C PHE A 9 -5.41 -14.50 -6.33
N PHE A 10 -4.32 -15.15 -5.92
CA PHE A 10 -3.31 -14.52 -5.07
C PHE A 10 -2.63 -13.32 -5.74
N THR A 11 -2.31 -13.42 -7.03
CA THR A 11 -1.71 -12.28 -7.76
C THR A 11 -2.67 -11.10 -7.92
N ILE A 12 -3.99 -11.34 -8.01
CA ILE A 12 -5.00 -10.27 -8.00
C ILE A 12 -5.04 -9.58 -6.64
N LEU A 13 -5.00 -10.33 -5.53
CA LEU A 13 -4.94 -9.75 -4.18
C LEU A 13 -3.70 -8.87 -3.99
N ILE A 14 -2.55 -9.30 -4.53
CA ILE A 14 -1.31 -8.51 -4.50
C ILE A 14 -1.50 -7.24 -5.33
N ALA A 15 -1.94 -7.34 -6.58
CA ALA A 15 -2.16 -6.17 -7.43
C ALA A 15 -3.10 -5.15 -6.78
N LEU A 16 -4.29 -5.58 -6.35
CA LEU A 16 -5.29 -4.68 -5.75
C LEU A 16 -4.85 -4.14 -4.38
N GLY A 17 -4.18 -4.94 -3.56
CA GLY A 17 -3.79 -4.56 -2.21
C GLY A 17 -2.60 -3.60 -2.15
N PHE A 18 -1.68 -3.68 -3.11
CA PHE A 18 -0.41 -2.93 -3.12
C PHE A 18 -0.39 -1.73 -4.07
N THR A 19 -1.30 -1.66 -5.05
CA THR A 19 -1.27 -0.58 -6.04
C THR A 19 -1.44 0.79 -5.38
N GLN A 20 -0.47 1.67 -5.65
CA GLN A 20 -0.50 3.09 -5.29
C GLN A 20 -1.00 3.91 -6.47
N PHE A 21 -2.31 4.18 -6.53
CA PHE A 21 -2.89 4.95 -7.65
C PHE A 21 -2.41 6.40 -7.66
N ARG A 22 -2.08 6.98 -6.50
CA ARG A 22 -1.47 8.32 -6.42
C ARG A 22 -0.16 8.39 -7.22
N THR A 23 0.68 7.36 -7.12
CA THR A 23 1.96 7.27 -7.87
C THR A 23 1.75 7.22 -9.38
N LEU A 24 0.63 6.65 -9.87
CA LEU A 24 0.31 6.67 -11.29
C LEU A 24 0.12 8.11 -11.82
N PHE A 25 -0.56 8.95 -11.04
CA PHE A 25 -0.76 10.36 -11.42
C PHE A 25 0.57 11.13 -11.43
N TYR A 26 1.46 10.87 -10.47
CA TYR A 26 2.81 11.44 -10.48
C TYR A 26 3.62 10.99 -11.71
N SER A 27 3.50 9.73 -12.14
CA SER A 27 4.14 9.27 -13.37
C SER A 27 3.72 10.10 -14.58
N LEU A 28 2.41 10.32 -14.76
CA LEU A 28 1.91 11.12 -15.87
C LEU A 28 2.38 12.57 -15.79
N TYR A 29 2.41 13.14 -14.58
CA TYR A 29 2.94 14.48 -14.33
C TYR A 29 4.42 14.62 -14.74
N PHE A 30 5.28 13.69 -14.31
CA PHE A 30 6.70 13.70 -14.67
C PHE A 30 6.93 13.52 -16.16
N LEU A 31 6.12 12.68 -16.82
CA LEU A 31 6.17 12.52 -18.27
C LEU A 31 5.84 13.83 -18.99
N GLU A 32 4.80 14.54 -18.57
CA GLU A 32 4.40 15.83 -19.14
C GLU A 32 5.49 16.91 -18.95
N LYS A 33 6.20 16.87 -17.81
CA LYS A 33 7.32 17.77 -17.51
C LYS A 33 8.63 17.40 -18.22
N GLY A 34 8.69 16.30 -18.96
CA GLY A 34 9.91 15.82 -19.61
C GLY A 34 10.93 15.19 -18.64
N GLU A 35 10.51 14.89 -17.41
CA GLU A 35 11.35 14.32 -16.35
C GLU A 35 11.39 12.78 -16.44
N ILE A 36 12.05 12.29 -17.49
CA ILE A 36 12.05 10.86 -17.86
C ILE A 36 12.52 9.94 -16.73
N ASN A 37 13.53 10.33 -15.96
CA ASN A 37 14.05 9.51 -14.86
C ASN A 37 13.01 9.28 -13.77
N TYR A 38 12.31 10.34 -13.35
CA TYR A 38 11.25 10.25 -12.35
C TYR A 38 10.05 9.48 -12.86
N PHE A 39 9.68 9.67 -14.14
CA PHE A 39 8.66 8.87 -14.81
C PHE A 39 8.97 7.37 -14.79
N ILE A 40 10.20 6.97 -15.11
CA ILE A 40 10.60 5.55 -15.10
C ILE A 40 10.51 4.98 -13.70
N ILE A 41 11.00 5.71 -12.69
CA ILE A 41 10.99 5.27 -11.29
C ILE A 41 9.55 5.11 -10.79
N SER A 42 8.71 6.14 -10.96
CA SER A 42 7.32 6.11 -10.48
C SER A 42 6.49 5.05 -11.21
N THR A 43 6.68 4.89 -12.52
CA THR A 43 6.00 3.84 -13.30
C THR A 43 6.43 2.45 -12.86
N SER A 44 7.72 2.25 -12.57
CA SER A 44 8.24 0.96 -12.08
C SER A 44 7.62 0.60 -10.73
N ILE A 45 7.48 1.56 -9.81
CA ILE A 45 6.83 1.38 -8.51
C ILE A 45 5.35 1.01 -8.70
N THR A 46 4.63 1.74 -9.56
CA THR A 46 3.22 1.45 -9.86
C THR A 46 3.02 0.09 -10.55
N ALA A 47 3.97 -0.34 -11.40
CA ALA A 47 3.89 -1.59 -12.14
C ALA A 47 4.28 -2.82 -11.30
N ALA A 48 5.13 -2.67 -10.27
CA ALA A 48 5.68 -3.78 -9.50
C ALA A 48 4.61 -4.76 -8.95
N PRO A 49 3.47 -4.33 -8.39
CA PRO A 49 2.39 -5.22 -7.94
C PRO A 49 1.78 -6.11 -9.04
N PHE A 50 1.91 -5.72 -10.31
CA PHE A 50 1.34 -6.43 -11.45
C PHE A 50 2.29 -7.48 -12.05
N ILE A 51 3.60 -7.41 -11.74
CA ILE A 51 4.60 -8.36 -12.24
C ILE A 51 4.20 -9.82 -11.97
N PRO A 52 3.77 -10.20 -10.75
CA PRO A 52 3.37 -11.58 -10.47
C PRO A 52 2.18 -12.02 -11.32
N PHE A 53 1.18 -11.15 -11.50
CA PHE A 53 -0.02 -11.43 -12.29
C PHE A 53 0.34 -11.71 -13.75
N PHE A 54 1.08 -10.80 -14.39
CA PHE A 54 1.48 -10.97 -15.80
C PHE A 54 2.41 -12.18 -15.99
N THR A 55 3.29 -12.45 -15.02
CA THR A 55 4.16 -13.64 -15.07
C THR A 55 3.34 -14.93 -15.02
N VAL A 56 2.38 -15.04 -14.09
CA VAL A 56 1.50 -16.21 -13.98
C VAL A 56 0.65 -16.37 -15.23
N LEU A 57 0.09 -15.27 -15.75
CA LEU A 57 -0.71 -15.28 -16.97
C LEU A 57 0.11 -15.75 -18.18
N PHE A 58 1.34 -15.21 -18.33
CA PHE A 58 2.27 -15.62 -19.37
C PHE A 58 2.58 -17.12 -19.29
N LEU A 59 2.86 -17.66 -18.10
CA LEU A 59 3.14 -19.09 -17.91
C LEU A 59 1.93 -20.01 -18.14
N ILE A 60 0.71 -19.48 -18.13
CA ILE A 60 -0.51 -20.24 -18.48
C ILE A 60 -0.62 -20.39 -19.99
N PHE A 61 -0.32 -19.32 -20.75
CA PHE A 61 -0.46 -19.33 -22.21
C PHE A 61 0.80 -19.84 -22.93
N PHE A 62 1.98 -19.68 -22.32
CA PHE A 62 3.25 -20.04 -22.91
C PHE A 62 3.97 -21.06 -22.02
N PRO A 63 4.35 -22.24 -22.53
CA PRO A 63 5.04 -23.27 -21.76
C PRO A 63 6.53 -22.95 -21.54
N TRP A 64 6.88 -21.67 -21.42
CA TRP A 64 8.25 -21.23 -21.22
C TRP A 64 8.75 -21.62 -19.84
N ARG A 65 9.96 -22.18 -19.79
CA ARG A 65 10.60 -22.62 -18.55
C ARG A 65 12.08 -22.26 -18.55
N MET A 66 12.52 -21.63 -17.47
CA MET A 66 13.90 -21.26 -17.24
C MET A 66 14.67 -22.38 -16.55
N HIS A 67 15.99 -22.46 -16.78
CA HIS A 67 16.86 -23.34 -16.01
C HIS A 67 16.76 -23.02 -14.51
N ARG A 68 16.69 -24.06 -13.66
CA ARG A 68 16.43 -23.89 -12.21
C ARG A 68 17.42 -22.95 -11.52
N TYR A 69 18.71 -23.11 -11.77
CA TYR A 69 19.73 -22.27 -11.14
C TYR A 69 19.62 -20.81 -11.57
N LEU A 70 19.30 -20.55 -12.84
CA LEU A 70 19.09 -19.19 -13.33
C LEU A 70 17.87 -18.56 -12.68
N ALA A 71 16.76 -19.29 -12.56
CA ALA A 71 15.56 -18.80 -11.90
C ALA A 71 15.80 -18.50 -10.41
N VAL A 72 16.55 -19.36 -9.71
CA VAL A 72 16.92 -19.12 -8.30
C VAL A 72 17.85 -17.92 -8.17
N ALA A 73 18.86 -17.80 -9.02
CA ALA A 73 19.78 -16.65 -9.02
C ALA A 73 19.03 -15.33 -9.25
N LEU A 74 18.16 -15.28 -10.26
CA LEU A 74 17.33 -14.09 -10.55
C LEU A 74 16.35 -13.79 -9.41
N ALA A 75 15.73 -14.81 -8.81
CA ALA A 75 14.84 -14.63 -7.67
C ALA A 75 15.58 -14.06 -6.45
N MET A 76 16.80 -14.54 -6.16
CA MET A 76 17.63 -13.98 -5.09
C MET A 76 18.03 -12.54 -5.38
N LEU A 77 18.51 -12.25 -6.59
CA LEU A 77 18.89 -10.89 -6.98
C LEU A 77 17.71 -9.91 -6.89
N ALA A 78 16.55 -10.27 -7.44
CA ALA A 78 15.35 -9.44 -7.39
C ALA A 78 14.85 -9.24 -5.95
N GLY A 79 14.83 -10.30 -5.14
CA GLY A 79 14.41 -10.23 -3.75
C GLY A 79 15.34 -9.36 -2.90
N SER A 80 16.66 -9.56 -3.02
CA SER A 80 17.66 -8.76 -2.31
C SER A 80 17.63 -7.29 -2.73
N ALA A 81 17.51 -7.00 -4.03
CA ALA A 81 17.38 -5.63 -4.53
C ALA A 81 16.12 -4.95 -3.98
N GLY A 82 14.96 -5.62 -4.03
CA GLY A 82 13.71 -5.11 -3.47
C GLY A 82 13.79 -4.85 -1.96
N MET A 83 14.39 -5.77 -1.20
CA MET A 83 14.59 -5.60 0.23
C MET A 83 15.52 -4.43 0.56
N LEU A 84 16.63 -4.26 -0.17
CA LEU A 84 17.54 -3.12 0.01
C LEU A 84 16.87 -1.79 -0.30
N LEU A 85 16.10 -1.72 -1.39
CA LEU A 85 15.31 -0.52 -1.72
C LEU A 85 14.27 -0.23 -0.64
N SER A 86 13.63 -1.26 -0.09
CA SER A 86 12.67 -1.12 1.01
C SER A 86 13.32 -0.61 2.29
N LEU A 87 14.53 -1.09 2.62
CA LEU A 87 15.33 -0.60 3.75
C LEU A 87 15.74 0.86 3.55
N PHE A 88 16.18 1.21 2.35
CA PHE A 88 16.50 2.59 2.00
C PHE A 88 15.28 3.51 2.14
N ALA A 89 14.13 3.13 1.57
CA ALA A 89 12.89 3.88 1.74
C ALA A 89 12.47 3.99 3.22
N ALA A 90 12.67 2.93 3.99
CA ALA A 90 12.38 2.91 5.42
C ALA A 90 13.29 3.86 6.23
N SER A 91 14.56 4.01 5.85
CA SER A 91 15.46 4.98 6.48
C SER A 91 15.07 6.43 6.24
N LEU A 92 14.23 6.68 5.23
CA LEU A 92 13.75 8.02 4.86
C LEU A 92 12.34 8.32 5.40
N SER A 93 11.62 7.34 5.96
CA SER A 93 10.17 7.45 6.18
C SER A 93 9.68 7.74 7.60
N GLY A 94 10.60 8.08 8.52
CA GLY A 94 10.35 8.44 9.93
C GLY A 94 9.14 7.77 10.60
N GLY A 95 7.99 8.47 10.70
CA GLY A 95 6.81 7.97 11.43
C GLY A 95 6.18 6.71 10.84
N GLY A 96 6.42 6.45 9.55
CA GLY A 96 5.88 5.35 8.76
C GLY A 96 6.79 4.13 8.60
N THR A 97 8.00 4.14 9.18
CA THR A 97 9.06 3.14 8.90
C THR A 97 8.57 1.69 8.93
N TYR A 98 7.78 1.30 9.93
CA TYR A 98 7.26 -0.07 10.03
C TYR A 98 6.33 -0.44 8.87
N MET A 99 5.47 0.49 8.45
CA MET A 99 4.56 0.27 7.33
C MET A 99 5.32 0.23 6.01
N VAL A 100 6.33 1.07 5.82
CA VAL A 100 7.21 1.05 4.64
C VAL A 100 7.97 -0.29 4.54
N LEU A 101 8.52 -0.78 5.66
CA LEU A 101 9.18 -2.09 5.69
C LEU A 101 8.20 -3.23 5.40
N PHE A 102 7.02 -3.23 6.04
CA PHE A 102 6.00 -4.25 5.81
C PHE A 102 5.55 -4.28 4.35
N HIS A 103 5.24 -3.11 3.78
CA HIS A 103 4.86 -2.94 2.39
C HIS A 103 5.99 -3.42 1.45
N GLY A 104 7.18 -2.86 1.59
CA GLY A 104 8.31 -3.14 0.71
C GLY A 104 8.77 -4.60 0.77
N PHE A 105 8.89 -5.18 1.96
CA PHE A 105 9.34 -6.56 2.12
C PHE A 105 8.32 -7.57 1.58
N THR A 106 7.03 -7.39 1.88
CA THR A 106 6.00 -8.32 1.40
C THR A 106 5.82 -8.25 -0.12
N LEU A 107 5.93 -7.05 -0.72
CA LEU A 107 5.96 -6.91 -2.19
C LEU A 107 7.23 -7.54 -2.80
N SER A 108 8.39 -7.34 -2.14
CA SER A 108 9.67 -7.90 -2.57
C SER A 108 9.72 -9.42 -2.52
N LEU A 109 8.80 -10.09 -1.81
CA LEU A 109 8.64 -11.55 -1.87
C LEU A 109 7.81 -12.01 -3.09
N ALA A 110 6.87 -11.18 -3.55
CA ALA A 110 5.99 -11.52 -4.67
C ALA A 110 6.73 -11.66 -6.01
N VAL A 111 7.75 -10.83 -6.24
CA VAL A 111 8.55 -10.85 -7.48
C VAL A 111 9.45 -12.10 -7.57
N PRO A 112 10.25 -12.47 -6.55
CA PRO A 112 10.94 -13.76 -6.49
C PRO A 112 9.98 -14.95 -6.63
N ALA A 113 8.80 -14.89 -6.03
CA ALA A 113 7.80 -15.95 -6.17
C ALA A 113 7.41 -16.18 -7.64
N SER A 114 7.18 -15.10 -8.39
CA SER A 114 6.82 -15.19 -9.81
C SER A 114 7.95 -15.75 -10.67
N ILE A 115 9.20 -15.32 -10.41
CA ILE A 115 10.40 -15.85 -11.08
C ILE A 115 10.55 -17.35 -10.79
N LEU A 116 10.39 -17.78 -9.54
CA LEU A 116 10.51 -19.20 -9.17
C LEU A 116 9.46 -20.08 -9.85
N PHE A 117 8.28 -19.56 -10.20
CA PHE A 117 7.29 -20.30 -10.98
C PHE A 117 7.72 -20.56 -12.44
N THR A 118 8.68 -19.80 -12.98
CA THR A 118 9.26 -20.03 -14.32
C THR A 118 10.25 -21.19 -14.33
N ALA A 119 10.77 -21.64 -13.18
CA ALA A 119 11.79 -22.67 -13.10
C ALA A 119 11.29 -24.02 -13.67
N ARG A 120 12.13 -24.68 -14.48
CA ARG A 120 11.88 -26.03 -15.00
C ARG A 120 11.82 -27.04 -13.84
N ARG A 121 10.74 -27.82 -13.77
CA ARG A 121 10.54 -28.85 -12.73
C ARG A 121 11.42 -30.07 -13.02
N SER A 122 12.62 -30.10 -12.48
CA SER A 122 13.37 -31.34 -12.25
C SER A 122 12.94 -31.85 -10.86
N THR A 123 12.04 -32.84 -10.83
CA THR A 123 11.76 -33.76 -9.69
C THR A 123 11.48 -33.17 -8.27
N GLN A 124 10.83 -32.00 -8.15
CA GLN A 124 10.35 -31.32 -6.90
C GLN A 124 11.44 -30.94 -5.84
N PRO A 125 11.24 -29.94 -4.93
CA PRO A 125 10.14 -28.99 -4.74
C PRO A 125 10.60 -27.53 -4.97
N SER A 126 10.80 -27.10 -6.23
CA SER A 126 11.08 -25.68 -6.53
C SER A 126 9.87 -24.76 -6.35
N SER A 127 8.67 -25.32 -6.20
CA SER A 127 7.43 -24.54 -6.08
C SER A 127 7.03 -24.18 -4.64
N LYS A 128 7.56 -24.86 -3.61
CA LYS A 128 7.11 -24.62 -2.21
C LYS A 128 7.52 -23.23 -1.71
N GLY A 129 8.77 -22.82 -1.96
CA GLY A 129 9.27 -21.49 -1.63
C GLY A 129 8.52 -20.39 -2.39
N GLY A 130 8.32 -20.56 -3.69
CA GLY A 130 7.53 -19.62 -4.50
C GLY A 130 6.09 -19.48 -4.01
N TRP A 131 5.42 -20.60 -3.66
CA TRP A 131 4.09 -20.55 -3.07
C TRP A 131 4.06 -19.87 -1.71
N LEU A 132 5.02 -20.14 -0.82
CA LEU A 132 5.11 -19.49 0.48
C LEU A 132 5.24 -17.97 0.33
N PHE A 133 6.17 -17.51 -0.50
CA PHE A 133 6.36 -16.09 -0.78
C PHE A 133 5.12 -15.43 -1.39
N LEU A 134 4.47 -16.11 -2.33
CA LEU A 134 3.22 -15.63 -2.92
C LEU A 134 2.09 -15.52 -1.88
N ILE A 135 1.96 -16.51 -1.00
CA ILE A 135 0.94 -16.52 0.06
C ILE A 135 1.17 -15.38 1.05
N ILE A 136 2.42 -15.15 1.46
CA ILE A 136 2.76 -14.04 2.38
C ILE A 136 2.39 -12.70 1.74
N ALA A 137 2.80 -12.47 0.48
CA ALA A 137 2.45 -11.26 -0.25
C ALA A 137 0.93 -11.10 -0.43
N ALA A 138 0.22 -12.18 -0.79
CA ALA A 138 -1.23 -12.16 -0.96
C ALA A 138 -1.97 -11.92 0.36
N ALA A 139 -1.46 -12.43 1.49
CA ALA A 139 -2.01 -12.17 2.81
C ALA A 139 -1.87 -10.69 3.19
N ALA A 140 -0.72 -10.06 2.88
CA ALA A 140 -0.53 -8.62 3.07
C ALA A 140 -1.47 -7.80 2.16
N GLY A 141 -1.66 -8.22 0.91
CA GLY A 141 -2.60 -7.59 -0.02
C GLY A 141 -4.06 -7.70 0.46
N LEU A 142 -4.45 -8.87 0.96
CA LEU A 142 -5.76 -9.07 1.58
C LEU A 142 -5.93 -8.22 2.84
N TRP A 143 -4.94 -8.18 3.71
CA TRP A 143 -4.95 -7.33 4.90
C TRP A 143 -5.12 -5.85 4.54
N SER A 144 -4.44 -5.37 3.50
CA SER A 144 -4.59 -4.01 2.96
C SER A 144 -6.04 -3.70 2.56
N LEU A 145 -6.69 -4.62 1.85
CA LEU A 145 -8.09 -4.48 1.44
C LEU A 145 -9.05 -4.49 2.64
N VAL A 146 -8.85 -5.42 3.58
CA VAL A 146 -9.65 -5.53 4.82
C VAL A 146 -9.49 -4.26 5.67
N ALA A 147 -8.29 -3.71 5.76
CA ALA A 147 -8.02 -2.47 6.48
C ALA A 147 -8.84 -1.30 5.92
N GLY A 148 -8.96 -1.19 4.59
CA GLY A 148 -9.79 -0.15 3.97
C GLY A 148 -11.28 -0.31 4.27
N VAL A 149 -11.80 -1.54 4.23
CA VAL A 149 -13.18 -1.82 4.64
C VAL A 149 -13.40 -1.48 6.12
N ALA A 150 -12.47 -1.86 6.99
CA ALA A 150 -12.52 -1.57 8.42
C ALA A 150 -12.48 -0.06 8.71
N ALA A 151 -11.63 0.69 8.00
CA ALA A 151 -11.56 2.15 8.10
C ALA A 151 -12.89 2.79 7.67
N ALA A 152 -13.45 2.38 6.52
CA ALA A 152 -14.74 2.90 6.05
C ALA A 152 -15.88 2.61 7.03
N ALA A 153 -15.98 1.36 7.51
CA ALA A 153 -17.01 0.95 8.46
C ALA A 153 -16.91 1.73 9.78
N GLN A 154 -15.69 1.93 10.29
CA GLN A 154 -15.49 2.68 11.53
C GLN A 154 -15.71 4.17 11.39
N ALA A 155 -15.30 4.77 10.27
CA ALA A 155 -15.60 6.16 9.98
C ALA A 155 -17.11 6.39 10.00
N GLN A 156 -17.88 5.51 9.36
CA GLN A 156 -19.34 5.57 9.39
C GLN A 156 -19.91 5.38 10.80
N TYR A 157 -19.39 4.41 11.56
CA TYR A 157 -19.84 4.15 12.93
C TYR A 157 -19.57 5.33 13.87
N LEU A 158 -18.38 5.94 13.79
CA LEU A 158 -17.97 7.06 14.63
C LEU A 158 -18.65 8.38 14.24
N ALA A 159 -18.90 8.58 12.94
CA ALA A 159 -19.61 9.75 12.44
C ALA A 159 -21.13 9.68 12.68
N GLY A 160 -21.71 8.48 12.61
CA GLY A 160 -23.16 8.31 12.66
C GLY A 160 -23.86 9.04 11.52
N GLN A 161 -24.67 10.05 11.87
CA GLN A 161 -25.36 10.93 10.90
C GLN A 161 -24.66 12.29 10.72
N GLN A 162 -23.48 12.47 11.32
CA GLN A 162 -22.77 13.73 11.28
C GLN A 162 -21.89 13.85 10.04
N ALA A 163 -21.58 15.10 9.66
CA ALA A 163 -20.57 15.37 8.65
C ALA A 163 -19.20 14.91 9.14
N PHE A 164 -18.44 14.28 8.25
CA PHE A 164 -17.07 13.84 8.52
C PHE A 164 -16.21 13.98 7.26
N CYS A 165 -14.91 13.89 7.42
CA CYS A 165 -13.96 13.74 6.32
C CYS A 165 -12.80 12.86 6.74
N ILE A 166 -12.15 12.23 5.75
CA ILE A 166 -10.96 11.42 5.96
C ILE A 166 -9.84 12.06 5.13
N ALA A 167 -8.67 12.23 5.74
CA ALA A 167 -7.48 12.76 5.08
C ALA A 167 -6.30 11.81 5.30
N ALA A 168 -5.46 11.68 4.27
CA ALA A 168 -4.14 11.06 4.41
C ALA A 168 -3.14 12.16 4.79
N HIS A 169 -2.24 11.84 5.72
CA HIS A 169 -1.22 12.78 6.17
C HIS A 169 0.02 12.69 5.27
N THR A 170 0.17 13.66 4.36
CA THR A 170 1.16 13.66 3.27
C THR A 170 1.89 15.00 3.11
N GLU A 171 3.05 15.00 2.45
CA GLU A 171 4.06 16.09 2.49
C GLU A 171 3.58 17.44 1.94
N ASN A 172 2.58 17.43 1.05
CA ASN A 172 2.11 18.60 0.29
C ASN A 172 0.64 18.90 0.56
N ASP A 173 0.34 19.20 1.82
CA ASP A 173 -1.00 19.35 2.40
C ASP A 173 -1.67 18.01 2.71
N ASP A 174 -2.15 17.95 3.95
CA ASP A 174 -3.21 17.05 4.35
C ASP A 174 -4.38 17.21 3.37
N ALA A 175 -4.51 16.26 2.46
CA ALA A 175 -5.54 16.30 1.44
C ALA A 175 -6.66 15.32 1.84
N PRO A 176 -7.93 15.73 1.73
CA PRO A 176 -9.03 14.79 1.83
C PRO A 176 -8.81 13.65 0.83
N LEU A 177 -9.16 12.43 1.24
CA LEU A 177 -9.11 11.28 0.35
C LEU A 177 -9.93 11.58 -0.90
N ARG A 178 -9.41 11.15 -2.05
CA ARG A 178 -10.05 11.33 -3.36
C ARG A 178 -10.76 10.08 -3.82
N SER A 179 -10.34 8.91 -3.33
CA SER A 179 -10.92 7.64 -3.72
C SER A 179 -11.00 6.62 -2.60
N PHE A 180 -11.90 5.64 -2.75
CA PHE A 180 -11.97 4.48 -1.87
C PHE A 180 -10.69 3.64 -1.90
N ALA A 181 -9.97 3.65 -3.02
CA ALA A 181 -8.70 2.95 -3.16
C ALA A 181 -7.63 3.46 -2.17
N GLU A 182 -7.66 4.74 -1.82
CA GLU A 182 -6.71 5.35 -0.87
C GLU A 182 -6.95 4.92 0.59
N LEU A 183 -8.09 4.30 0.93
CA LEU A 183 -8.35 3.77 2.27
C LEU A 183 -7.63 2.45 2.57
N ARG A 184 -7.13 1.76 1.55
CA ARG A 184 -6.45 0.47 1.73
C ARG A 184 -5.26 0.62 2.67
N GLY A 185 -5.01 -0.38 3.52
CA GLY A 185 -3.99 -0.29 4.58
C GLY A 185 -2.58 0.02 4.07
N LEU A 186 -2.21 -0.46 2.89
CA LEU A 186 -0.92 -0.15 2.25
C LEU A 186 -0.91 1.17 1.47
N ALA A 187 -2.04 1.86 1.32
CA ALA A 187 -2.14 3.20 0.73
C ALA A 187 -2.47 4.28 1.79
N PHE A 188 -3.03 3.87 2.93
CA PHE A 188 -3.48 4.73 4.02
C PHE A 188 -2.51 4.70 5.21
N TYR A 189 -1.28 5.11 4.95
CA TYR A 189 -0.26 5.38 5.97
C TYR A 189 0.62 6.54 5.52
N THR A 190 1.27 7.19 6.49
CA THR A 190 2.21 8.29 6.22
C THR A 190 3.62 7.75 6.03
N ASP A 191 4.33 8.22 5.00
CA ASP A 191 5.75 7.97 4.76
C ASP A 191 6.62 9.17 5.15
N LEU A 192 6.05 10.14 5.86
CA LEU A 192 6.73 11.37 6.24
C LEU A 192 7.75 11.15 7.36
N SER A 193 8.89 11.79 7.19
CA SER A 193 9.90 11.93 8.24
C SER A 193 9.56 13.11 9.15
N GLY A 194 9.78 12.92 10.46
CA GLY A 194 9.89 14.00 11.44
C GLY A 194 10.50 15.26 10.90
N TYR A 195 9.86 16.40 11.15
CA TYR A 195 10.51 17.71 11.07
C TYR A 195 11.79 17.75 11.91
N LYS A 196 11.95 16.80 12.87
CA LYS A 196 13.20 16.45 13.57
C LYS A 196 13.23 14.95 13.90
N ASP A 197 14.44 14.37 13.99
CA ASP A 197 14.74 12.96 14.31
C ASP A 197 14.08 12.41 15.60
N TYR A 198 13.53 13.26 16.46
CA TYR A 198 12.98 12.90 17.77
C TYR A 198 11.47 13.16 17.91
N HIS A 199 10.82 13.66 16.86
CA HIS A 199 9.41 14.05 16.93
C HIS A 199 8.62 13.28 15.84
N ASN A 200 8.08 12.11 16.22
CA ASN A 200 7.21 11.27 15.40
C ASN A 200 5.73 11.64 15.58
N TRP A 201 5.33 12.86 15.22
CA TRP A 201 3.96 13.37 15.40
C TRP A 201 3.02 13.08 14.21
N TYR A 202 3.44 12.23 13.28
CA TYR A 202 2.67 11.92 12.08
C TYR A 202 1.49 11.00 12.36
N PHE A 203 0.34 11.41 11.88
CA PHE A 203 -0.84 10.58 11.83
C PHE A 203 -0.77 9.66 10.62
N HIS A 204 -1.20 8.40 10.76
CA HIS A 204 -1.20 7.49 9.61
C HIS A 204 -2.37 7.83 8.66
N GLY A 205 -3.42 8.39 9.22
CA GLY A 205 -4.60 8.85 8.52
C GLY A 205 -5.56 9.47 9.53
N LEU A 206 -6.25 10.53 9.12
CA LEU A 206 -7.10 11.32 10.00
C LEU A 206 -8.57 11.10 9.62
N LEU A 207 -9.41 10.93 10.64
CA LEU A 207 -10.86 11.05 10.54
C LEU A 207 -11.28 12.25 11.37
N ILE A 208 -11.94 13.20 10.74
CA ILE A 208 -12.46 14.41 11.39
C ILE A 208 -13.98 14.34 11.36
N VAL A 209 -14.61 14.48 12.52
CA VAL A 209 -16.07 14.37 12.67
C VAL A 209 -16.59 15.63 13.38
N THR A 210 -17.62 16.25 12.80
CA THR A 210 -18.36 17.33 13.45
C THR A 210 -19.34 16.72 14.45
N GLN A 211 -19.22 17.02 15.75
CA GLN A 211 -20.18 16.57 16.76
C GLN A 211 -20.79 17.75 17.54
N ARG A 212 -21.87 17.49 18.28
CA ARG A 212 -22.58 18.52 19.08
C ARG A 212 -21.70 19.24 20.12
N GLY A 213 -20.53 18.69 20.45
CA GLY A 213 -19.53 19.30 21.35
C GLY A 213 -18.27 19.82 20.67
N GLY A 214 -18.30 19.99 19.34
CA GLY A 214 -17.17 20.43 18.53
C GLY A 214 -16.60 19.35 17.62
N VAL A 215 -15.47 19.67 16.99
CA VAL A 215 -14.78 18.79 16.04
C VAL A 215 -13.93 17.77 16.80
N LYS A 216 -14.19 16.48 16.57
CA LYS A 216 -13.35 15.37 17.06
C LYS A 216 -12.43 14.89 15.94
N VAL A 217 -11.21 14.54 16.33
CA VAL A 217 -10.17 14.04 15.43
C VAL A 217 -9.74 12.66 15.90
N TYR A 218 -9.66 11.72 14.97
CA TYR A 218 -9.22 10.36 15.22
C TYR A 218 -8.05 10.02 14.29
N ASN A 219 -7.07 9.29 14.81
CA ASN A 219 -5.95 8.76 14.05
C ASN A 219 -6.20 7.28 13.71
N TRP A 220 -5.94 6.90 12.46
CA TRP A 220 -5.93 5.52 12.04
C TRP A 220 -4.76 4.76 12.67
N SER A 221 -5.03 3.60 13.25
CA SER A 221 -4.03 2.66 13.73
C SER A 221 -4.03 1.43 12.83
N PRO A 222 -3.08 1.29 11.88
CA PRO A 222 -3.02 0.13 11.00
C PRO A 222 -2.91 -1.17 11.79
N ARG A 223 -2.11 -1.19 12.86
CA ARG A 223 -1.91 -2.37 13.71
C ARG A 223 -3.20 -2.82 14.41
N ARG A 224 -4.02 -1.88 14.90
CA ARG A 224 -5.27 -2.19 15.61
C ARG A 224 -6.48 -2.23 14.68
N LEU A 225 -6.29 -1.91 13.40
CA LEU A 225 -7.34 -1.74 12.40
C LEU A 225 -8.48 -0.88 12.92
N ARG A 226 -8.17 0.26 13.56
CA ARG A 226 -9.19 1.16 14.12
C ARG A 226 -8.78 2.62 14.18
N PHE A 227 -9.78 3.48 14.29
CA PHE A 227 -9.59 4.89 14.59
C PHE A 227 -9.52 5.12 16.11
N ASP A 228 -8.42 5.71 16.58
CA ASP A 228 -8.20 6.09 17.97
C ASP A 228 -8.35 7.61 18.13
N LEU A 229 -9.06 8.05 19.16
CA LEU A 229 -9.29 9.47 19.43
C LEU A 229 -7.96 10.18 19.73
N VAL A 230 -7.72 11.31 19.07
CA VAL A 230 -6.58 12.19 19.36
C VAL A 230 -6.94 13.05 20.57
N ALA A 231 -6.23 12.85 21.68
CA ALA A 231 -6.42 13.65 22.88
C ALA A 231 -5.78 15.04 22.71
N ASN A 232 -6.54 16.10 23.00
CA ASN A 232 -6.09 17.50 22.96
C ASN A 232 -5.41 17.92 21.62
N PRO A 233 -6.09 17.79 20.47
CA PRO A 233 -5.50 18.09 19.14
C PRO A 233 -4.99 19.53 19.00
N GLU A 234 -5.51 20.47 19.79
CA GLU A 234 -5.07 21.87 19.85
C GLU A 234 -3.68 22.09 20.48
N ARG A 235 -3.10 21.07 21.13
CA ARG A 235 -1.75 21.16 21.70
C ARG A 235 -0.64 20.75 20.72
N LEU A 236 -1.01 20.30 19.52
CA LEU A 236 -0.08 19.91 18.48
C LEU A 236 0.41 21.13 17.71
N LEU A 237 1.67 21.09 17.26
CA LEU A 237 2.30 22.20 16.52
C LEU A 237 1.54 22.52 15.23
N GLU A 238 1.12 21.48 14.51
CA GLU A 238 0.19 21.58 13.39
C GLU A 238 -1.16 21.03 13.81
N SER A 239 -2.23 21.76 13.48
CA SER A 239 -3.57 21.36 13.87
C SER A 239 -4.07 20.25 12.94
N PRO A 240 -4.33 19.02 13.42
CA PRO A 240 -4.90 17.98 12.57
C PRO A 240 -6.35 18.28 12.16
N LYS A 241 -6.95 19.37 12.68
CA LYS A 241 -8.29 19.82 12.31
C LYS A 241 -8.31 20.52 10.94
N SER A 242 -7.18 21.03 10.46
CA SER A 242 -7.09 21.66 9.14
C SER A 242 -6.92 20.66 7.99
N ALA A 243 -6.77 19.37 8.31
CA ALA A 243 -6.46 18.34 7.32
C ALA A 243 -7.55 18.12 6.27
N CYS A 244 -8.82 18.35 6.64
CA CYS A 244 -9.92 18.41 5.70
C CYS A 244 -11.15 19.04 6.37
N VAL A 245 -12.09 19.48 5.55
CA VAL A 245 -13.39 20.00 6.05
C VAL A 245 -14.41 18.86 6.05
N PRO A 246 -15.08 18.57 7.18
CA PRO A 246 -16.15 17.58 7.24
C PRO A 246 -17.31 17.90 6.28
N GLN A 247 -17.79 16.87 5.56
CA GLN A 247 -18.90 17.00 4.61
C GLN A 247 -19.96 15.94 4.90
N SER A 248 -21.24 16.28 4.69
CA SER A 248 -22.36 15.34 4.89
C SER A 248 -22.43 14.25 3.81
N ASN A 249 -21.83 14.51 2.64
CA ASN A 249 -21.83 13.65 1.47
C ASN A 249 -20.44 13.09 1.13
N PHE A 250 -19.50 13.06 2.09
CA PHE A 250 -18.10 12.65 1.84
C PHE A 250 -17.97 11.33 1.07
N TRP A 251 -18.73 10.29 1.43
CA TRP A 251 -18.68 9.02 0.68
C TRP A 251 -19.09 9.13 -0.78
N ARG A 252 -19.99 10.06 -1.11
CA ARG A 252 -20.49 10.26 -2.48
C ARG A 252 -19.52 11.09 -3.33
N SER A 253 -18.59 11.82 -2.71
CA SER A 253 -17.58 12.58 -3.44
C SER A 253 -16.34 11.76 -3.80
N LEU A 254 -16.20 10.54 -3.27
CA LEU A 254 -15.06 9.68 -3.57
C LEU A 254 -15.26 8.91 -4.89
N SER A 255 -14.21 8.86 -5.72
CA SER A 255 -14.12 7.89 -6.81
C SER A 255 -13.80 6.50 -6.28
N ILE A 256 -13.93 5.48 -7.14
CA ILE A 256 -13.51 4.11 -6.80
C ILE A 256 -11.98 4.00 -6.77
N LEU A 257 -11.30 4.64 -7.73
CA LEU A 257 -9.84 4.61 -7.93
C LEU A 257 -9.24 5.99 -7.75
#